data_AF-V9G950-F1
#
_entry.id   AF-V9G950-F1
#
_cell.length_a   1.000
_cell.length_b   1.000
_cell.length_c   1.000
_cell.angle_alpha   90.00
_cell.angle_beta   90.00
_cell.angle_gamma   90.00
#
_symmetry.space_group_name_H-M   'P 1'
#
loop_
_entity.id
_entity.type
_entity.pdbx_description
1 polymer ?
#
loop_
_entity_poly.entity_id
_entity_poly.type
_entity_poly.pdbx_seq_one_letter_code
_entity_poly.pdbx_strand_id
1 'polypeptide(L)'
;MVAINRIFRFLWVVCLLLLSACQNERPSIQEATGSSLAHIVERSKTGELWSWADFEDYPYEDIGSGLYVRQYELDGHYRLIVSGRSLKENPSRIFLINQDGDEIDLQVGR
;
A
#
# COMPACT_ATOMS: atom_id res chain seq x y z
N MET A 1 -28.17 -14.96 -47.77
CA MET A 1 -27.97 -14.06 -46.61
C MET A 1 -27.24 -14.82 -45.49
N VAL A 2 -25.90 -14.94 -45.54
CA VAL A 2 -25.10 -15.53 -44.43
C VAL A 2 -23.77 -14.77 -44.19
N ALA A 3 -23.32 -13.95 -45.14
CA ALA A 3 -22.03 -13.24 -45.02
C ALA A 3 -22.06 -11.98 -44.12
N ILE A 4 -23.20 -11.29 -44.01
CA ILE A 4 -23.33 -10.03 -43.24
C ILE A 4 -23.17 -10.26 -41.73
N ASN A 5 -23.54 -11.44 -41.23
CA ASN A 5 -23.49 -11.77 -39.80
C ASN A 5 -22.09 -12.17 -39.30
N ARG A 6 -21.12 -12.40 -40.21
CA ARG A 6 -19.73 -12.74 -39.85
C ARG A 6 -18.87 -11.49 -39.69
N ILE A 7 -19.11 -10.48 -40.54
CA ILE A 7 -18.44 -9.18 -40.47
C ILE A 7 -18.84 -8.44 -39.20
N PHE A 8 -20.13 -8.48 -38.82
CA PHE A 8 -20.61 -7.84 -37.60
C PHE A 8 -20.03 -8.46 -36.32
N ARG A 9 -19.82 -9.79 -36.32
CA ARG A 9 -19.13 -10.51 -35.22
C ARG A 9 -17.65 -10.18 -35.15
N PHE A 10 -16.99 -10.02 -36.29
CA PHE A 10 -15.57 -9.66 -36.33
C PHE A 10 -15.35 -8.21 -35.87
N LEU A 11 -16.24 -7.28 -36.27
CA LEU A 11 -16.24 -5.90 -35.80
C LEU A 11 -16.51 -5.80 -34.29
N TRP A 12 -17.38 -6.65 -33.74
CA TRP A 12 -17.64 -6.68 -32.30
C TRP A 12 -16.44 -7.17 -31.48
N VAL A 13 -15.70 -8.18 -31.97
CA VAL A 13 -14.47 -8.69 -31.32
C VAL A 13 -13.31 -7.70 -31.44
N VAL A 14 -13.17 -7.02 -32.58
CA VAL A 14 -12.14 -5.96 -32.76
C VAL A 14 -12.44 -4.73 -31.89
N CYS A 15 -13.71 -4.40 -31.67
CA CYS A 15 -14.12 -3.31 -30.77
C CYS A 15 -13.80 -3.63 -29.30
N LEU A 16 -13.92 -4.88 -28.88
CA LEU A 16 -13.55 -5.33 -27.53
C LEU A 16 -12.03 -5.32 -27.28
N LEU A 17 -11.20 -5.45 -28.32
CA LEU A 17 -9.73 -5.44 -28.19
C LEU A 17 -9.12 -4.04 -28.10
N LEU A 18 -9.87 -2.98 -28.41
CA LEU A 18 -9.39 -1.59 -28.36
C LEU A 18 -9.71 -0.88 -27.03
N LEU A 19 -10.41 -1.53 -26.10
CA LEU A 19 -10.64 -1.01 -24.73
C LEU A 19 -9.52 -1.36 -23.73
N SER A 20 -8.47 -2.08 -24.14
CA SER A 20 -7.32 -2.37 -23.27
C SER A 20 -6.24 -1.26 -23.25
N ALA A 21 -6.48 -0.11 -23.91
CA ALA A 21 -5.63 1.07 -23.78
C ALA A 21 -6.15 1.99 -22.66
N CYS A 22 -6.02 1.52 -21.42
CA CYS A 22 -5.94 2.26 -20.13
C CYS A 22 -6.28 1.30 -18.97
N GLN A 23 -5.56 0.18 -18.84
CA GLN A 23 -5.44 -0.43 -17.51
C GLN A 23 -4.47 0.42 -16.68
N ASN A 24 -4.93 1.60 -16.27
CA ASN A 24 -4.44 2.26 -15.07
C ASN A 24 -5.46 1.99 -13.98
N GLU A 25 -5.69 0.70 -13.70
CA GLU A 25 -6.39 0.28 -12.51
C GLU A 25 -5.36 0.26 -11.38
N ARG A 26 -5.12 1.42 -10.73
CA ARG A 26 -4.93 1.38 -9.29
C ARG A 26 -6.30 1.60 -8.67
N PRO A 27 -7.05 0.52 -8.45
CA PRO A 27 -7.58 0.36 -7.13
C PRO A 27 -7.54 -1.11 -6.71
N SER A 28 -6.53 -1.49 -5.95
CA SER A 28 -6.62 -2.68 -5.09
C SER A 28 -6.78 -2.22 -3.63
N ILE A 29 -7.82 -1.43 -3.36
CA ILE A 29 -8.50 -1.49 -2.06
C ILE A 29 -9.62 -2.51 -2.21
N GLN A 30 -9.25 -3.78 -2.38
CA GLN A 30 -10.14 -4.91 -2.16
C GLN A 30 -9.29 -6.00 -1.51
N GLU A 31 -9.72 -6.45 -0.32
CA GLU A 31 -9.07 -7.36 0.64
C GLU A 31 -8.20 -6.73 1.76
N ALA A 32 -8.54 -5.51 2.22
CA ALA A 32 -7.99 -4.92 3.45
C ALA A 32 -8.87 -5.19 4.69
N THR A 33 -9.18 -6.47 4.91
CA THR A 33 -9.65 -6.94 6.23
C THR A 33 -8.82 -8.16 6.57
N GLY A 34 -7.53 -7.94 6.86
CA GLY A 34 -6.54 -8.98 7.20
C GLY A 34 -5.14 -8.80 6.60
N SER A 35 -4.87 -7.78 5.77
CA SER A 35 -3.69 -7.73 4.90
C SER A 35 -2.66 -6.66 5.24
N SER A 36 -3.04 -5.48 5.76
CA SER A 36 -2.11 -4.36 5.98
C SER A 36 -1.11 -4.63 7.10
N LEU A 37 -1.62 -5.00 8.28
CA LEU A 37 -0.84 -5.39 9.45
C LEU A 37 0.02 -6.63 9.15
N ALA A 38 -0.60 -7.66 8.57
CA ALA A 38 0.10 -8.90 8.24
C ALA A 38 1.25 -8.66 7.26
N HIS A 39 1.04 -7.81 6.24
CA HIS A 39 2.08 -7.42 5.30
C HIS A 39 3.24 -6.68 5.98
N ILE A 40 2.95 -5.73 6.87
CA ILE A 40 3.99 -4.99 7.63
C ILE A 40 4.79 -5.93 8.53
N VAL A 41 4.12 -6.82 9.26
CA VAL A 41 4.78 -7.79 10.14
C VAL A 41 5.60 -8.81 9.36
N GLU A 42 5.12 -9.28 8.21
CA GLU A 42 5.90 -10.20 7.39
C GLU A 42 7.14 -9.53 6.82
N ARG A 43 6.99 -8.28 6.36
CA ARG A 43 8.10 -7.50 5.84
C ARG A 43 9.15 -7.17 6.91
N SER A 44 8.76 -7.03 8.19
CA SER A 44 9.72 -6.67 9.25
C SER A 44 10.71 -7.80 9.53
N LYS A 45 10.35 -9.04 9.18
CA LYS A 45 11.20 -10.23 9.37
C LYS A 45 12.36 -10.30 8.37
N THR A 46 12.27 -9.62 7.22
CA THR A 46 13.32 -9.71 6.17
C THR A 46 14.59 -8.96 6.55
N GLY A 47 14.53 -8.08 7.55
CA GLY A 47 15.67 -7.25 7.97
C GLY A 47 16.00 -6.13 6.98
N GLU A 48 15.23 -5.97 5.90
CA GLU A 48 15.44 -4.91 4.91
C GLU A 48 15.35 -3.51 5.53
N LEU A 49 16.11 -2.58 4.95
CA LEU A 49 15.99 -1.16 5.28
C LEU A 49 14.70 -0.62 4.68
N TRP A 50 13.85 -0.06 5.54
CA TRP A 50 12.61 0.56 5.13
C TRP A 50 12.82 2.03 4.79
N SER A 51 12.12 2.49 3.76
CA SER A 51 12.08 3.86 3.25
C SER A 51 10.68 4.43 3.40
N TRP A 52 10.51 5.75 3.21
CA TRP A 52 9.18 6.37 3.25
C TRP A 52 8.26 5.92 2.11
N ALA A 53 8.82 5.52 0.97
CA ALA A 53 8.08 5.06 -0.20
C ALA A 53 7.38 3.72 0.04
N ASP A 54 7.93 2.90 0.95
CA ASP A 54 7.35 1.62 1.34
C ASP A 54 5.96 1.74 1.99
N PHE A 55 5.61 2.95 2.41
CA PHE A 55 4.34 3.26 3.05
C PHE A 55 3.48 4.26 2.26
N GLU A 56 3.90 4.66 1.06
CA GLU A 56 3.26 5.75 0.30
C GLU A 56 1.84 5.41 -0.16
N ASP A 57 1.56 4.13 -0.40
CA ASP A 57 0.24 3.64 -0.79
C ASP A 57 -0.72 3.50 0.42
N TYR A 58 -0.26 3.69 1.66
CA TYR A 58 -1.10 3.65 2.86
C TYR A 58 -1.56 5.06 3.27
N PRO A 59 -2.84 5.26 3.59
CA PRO A 59 -3.30 6.54 4.12
C PRO A 59 -2.64 6.82 5.47
N TYR A 60 -2.26 8.09 5.69
CA TYR A 60 -1.62 8.51 6.92
C TYR A 60 -2.05 9.91 7.36
N GLU A 61 -1.92 10.14 8.67
CA GLU A 61 -1.95 11.46 9.28
C GLU A 61 -0.51 11.91 9.57
N ASP A 62 -0.17 13.15 9.20
CA ASP A 62 1.08 13.79 9.63
C ASP A 62 0.85 14.45 10.99
N ILE A 63 1.43 13.86 12.03
CA ILE A 63 1.32 14.32 13.43
C ILE A 63 2.61 14.99 13.91
N GLY A 64 3.53 15.30 12.99
CA GLY A 64 4.82 15.86 13.29
C GLY A 64 4.78 17.34 13.68
N SER A 65 5.70 17.75 14.58
CA SER A 65 5.98 19.15 14.89
C SER A 65 7.47 19.43 14.80
N GLY A 66 7.94 19.67 13.57
CA GLY A 66 9.37 19.87 13.25
C GLY A 66 10.15 18.59 12.91
N LEU A 67 9.52 17.42 13.04
CA LEU A 67 9.98 16.14 12.49
C LEU A 67 8.89 15.59 11.55
N TYR A 68 9.28 14.74 10.62
CA TYR A 68 8.29 13.96 9.85
C TYR A 68 7.82 12.80 10.72
N VAL A 69 6.53 12.76 11.02
CA VAL A 69 5.90 11.68 11.80
C VAL A 69 4.59 11.31 11.13
N ARG A 70 4.57 10.15 10.49
CA ARG A 70 3.37 9.62 9.83
C ARG A 70 2.75 8.54 10.69
N GLN A 71 1.48 8.72 11.03
CA GLN A 71 0.65 7.72 11.69
C GLN A 71 -0.24 7.05 10.65
N TYR A 72 -0.16 5.73 10.54
CA TYR A 72 -0.99 4.92 9.66
C TYR A 72 -1.94 4.08 10.50
N GLU A 73 -3.22 4.07 10.15
CA GLU A 73 -4.18 3.13 10.71
C GLU A 73 -4.07 1.78 9.98
N LEU A 74 -3.93 0.71 10.76
CA LEU A 74 -3.87 -0.65 10.26
C LEU A 74 -5.06 -1.46 10.76
N ASP A 75 -5.24 -2.63 10.16
CA ASP A 75 -6.28 -3.57 10.54
C ASP A 75 -6.18 -3.94 12.04
N GLY A 76 -7.32 -4.15 12.69
CA GLY A 76 -7.36 -4.52 14.11
C GLY A 76 -6.98 -3.39 15.07
N HIS A 77 -7.17 -2.13 14.67
CA HIS A 77 -6.88 -0.92 15.46
C HIS A 77 -5.41 -0.78 15.86
N TYR A 78 -4.51 -1.43 15.12
CA TYR A 78 -3.09 -1.17 15.23
C TYR A 78 -2.76 0.16 14.56
N ARG A 79 -1.74 0.84 15.07
CA ARG A 79 -1.18 2.04 14.45
C ARG A 79 0.28 1.80 14.14
N LEU A 80 0.70 2.17 12.93
CA LEU A 80 2.12 2.25 12.59
C LEU A 80 2.57 3.70 12.73
N ILE A 81 3.68 3.93 13.42
CA ILE A 81 4.34 5.22 13.45
C ILE A 81 5.68 5.11 12.72
N VAL A 82 5.84 5.95 11.70
CA VAL A 82 7.08 6.09 10.93
C VAL A 82 7.60 7.51 11.14
N SER A 83 8.81 7.64 11.68
CA SER A 83 9.36 8.96 12.02
C SER A 83 10.81 9.17 11.60
N GLY A 84 11.14 10.40 11.20
CA GLY A 84 12.49 10.78 10.81
C GLY A 84 12.69 12.28 10.63
N ARG A 85 13.95 12.66 10.44
CA ARG A 85 14.38 14.08 10.31
C ARG A 85 14.21 14.61 8.88
N SER A 86 14.10 13.71 7.91
CA SER A 86 14.08 14.03 6.48
C SER A 86 13.34 12.93 5.73
N LEU A 87 12.58 13.33 4.70
CA LEU A 87 11.99 12.38 3.74
C LEU A 87 13.02 11.86 2.71
N LYS A 88 14.22 12.46 2.66
CA LYS A 88 15.32 12.03 1.76
C LYS A 88 16.17 10.92 2.35
N GLU A 89 16.08 10.70 3.67
CA GLU A 89 16.79 9.65 4.40
C GLU A 89 15.79 8.61 4.88
N ASN A 90 16.26 7.41 5.22
CA ASN A 90 15.40 6.38 5.81
C ASN A 90 14.78 6.88 7.13
N PRO A 91 13.56 6.43 7.47
CA PRO A 91 12.98 6.71 8.77
C PRO A 91 13.90 6.24 9.90
N SER A 92 14.04 7.09 10.91
CA SER A 92 14.88 6.84 12.08
C SER A 92 14.25 5.87 13.08
N ARG A 93 12.91 5.79 13.11
CA ARG A 93 12.16 4.89 13.98
C ARG A 93 10.89 4.44 13.28
N ILE A 94 10.58 3.15 13.43
CA ILE A 94 9.37 2.54 12.90
C ILE A 94 8.82 1.58 13.94
N PHE A 95 7.67 1.89 14.50
CA PHE A 95 7.07 1.10 15.57
C PHE A 95 5.57 0.89 15.34
N LEU A 96 5.11 -0.26 15.83
CA LEU A 96 3.72 -0.65 15.82
C LEU A 96 3.14 -0.42 17.22
N ILE A 97 1.98 0.23 17.31
CA ILE A 97 1.24 0.43 18.56
C ILE A 97 -0.02 -0.44 18.51
N ASN A 98 -0.24 -1.26 19.53
CA ASN A 98 -1.47 -2.03 19.68
C ASN A 98 -2.61 -1.19 20.33
N GLN A 99 -3.76 -1.82 20.56
CA GLN A 99 -4.92 -1.16 21.19
C GLN A 99 -4.68 -0.76 22.65
N ASP A 100 -3.83 -1.50 23.34
CA ASP A 100 -3.48 -1.26 24.75
C ASP A 100 -2.43 -0.15 24.91
N GLY A 101 -1.84 0.30 23.80
CA GLY A 101 -0.80 1.32 23.76
C GLY A 101 0.63 0.77 23.85
N ASP A 102 0.81 -0.56 23.79
CA ASP A 102 2.15 -1.15 23.75
C ASP A 102 2.82 -0.88 22.42
N GLU A 103 4.10 -0.48 22.50
CA GLU A 103 4.94 -0.19 21.34
C GLU A 103 5.86 -1.39 21.03
N ILE A 104 5.84 -1.82 19.78
CA ILE A 104 6.73 -2.85 19.22
C ILE A 104 7.60 -2.18 18.17
N ASP A 105 8.90 -2.04 18.46
CA ASP A 105 9.87 -1.51 17.50
C ASP A 105 10.15 -2.57 16.40
N LEU A 106 9.85 -2.21 15.16
CA LEU A 106 9.97 -3.08 13.99
C LEU A 106 11.40 -3.10 13.42
N GLN A 107 12.31 -2.30 13.96
CA GLN A 107 13.73 -2.26 13.56
C GLN A 107 14.66 -2.99 14.55
N VAL A 108 14.15 -3.56 15.64
CA VAL A 108 14.97 -4.29 16.64
C VAL A 108 15.52 -5.58 16.03
N GLY A 109 16.85 -5.71 16.01
CA GLY A 109 17.57 -6.87 15.48
C GLY A 109 18.55 -6.57 14.34
N ARG A 110 18.74 -5.30 13.97
CA ARG A 110 19.75 -4.84 13.00
C ARG A 110 21.00 -4.27 13.68
#